data_AF-A0A3P2AF37-F1
#
_entry.id   AF-A0A3P2AF37-F1
#
_cell.length_a   1.000
_cell.length_b   1.000
_cell.length_c   1.000
_cell.angle_alpha   90.00
_cell.angle_beta   90.00
_cell.angle_gamma   90.00
#
_symmetry.space_group_name_H-M   'P 1'
#
loop_
_entity.id
_entity.type
_entity.pdbx_description
1 polymer ?
#
loop_
_entity_poly.entity_id
_entity_poly.type
_entity_poly.pdbx_seq_one_letter_code
_entity_poly.pdbx_strand_id
1 'polypeptide(L)'
;MIKSICLSNCATYPSTKVTIENCQKINFFYGANGSGKSTIGNFLYSPTESKYNECQIEWERDAPLDILVYNKDFRVRHIKEDIEGIFTLGEDTINDIDALENMKKTEKKWNKI
;
A
#
# COMPACT_ATOMS: atom_id res chain seq x y z
N MET A 1 -14.48 0.55 -14.44
CA MET A 1 -14.34 -0.18 -13.14
C MET A 1 -13.25 -1.23 -13.29
N ILE A 2 -12.70 -1.78 -12.21
CA ILE A 2 -11.88 -3.00 -12.33
C ILE A 2 -12.80 -4.14 -12.77
N LYS A 3 -12.41 -4.86 -13.82
CA LYS A 3 -13.12 -6.03 -14.37
C LYS A 3 -12.62 -7.32 -13.74
N SER A 4 -11.30 -7.46 -13.63
CA SER A 4 -10.65 -8.63 -13.03
C SER A 4 -9.29 -8.27 -12.43
N ILE A 5 -8.83 -9.09 -11.48
CA ILE A 5 -7.53 -8.96 -10.82
C ILE A 5 -6.81 -10.31 -10.94
N CYS A 6 -5.66 -10.33 -11.62
CA CYS A 6 -4.82 -11.51 -11.77
C CYS A 6 -3.60 -11.39 -10.85
N LEU A 7 -3.35 -12.42 -10.03
CA LEU A 7 -2.25 -12.50 -9.09
C LEU A 7 -1.41 -13.76 -9.36
N SER A 8 -0.09 -13.59 -9.40
CA SER A 8 0.87 -14.67 -9.63
C SER A 8 2.20 -14.32 -8.96
N ASN A 9 2.84 -15.32 -8.37
CA ASN A 9 4.21 -15.26 -7.86
C ASN A 9 4.47 -14.08 -6.89
N CYS A 10 3.48 -13.73 -6.06
CA CYS A 10 3.57 -12.61 -5.12
C CYS A 10 3.05 -12.99 -3.72
N ALA A 11 3.87 -12.76 -2.69
CA ALA A 11 3.57 -13.09 -1.30
C ALA A 11 3.06 -14.53 -1.08
N THR A 12 1.74 -14.71 -0.88
CA THR A 12 1.10 -16.02 -0.62
C THR A 12 0.46 -16.61 -1.88
N TYR A 13 0.50 -15.92 -3.01
CA TYR A 13 -0.03 -16.43 -4.29
C TYR A 13 1.03 -17.27 -4.99
N PRO A 14 0.68 -18.48 -5.48
CA PRO A 14 1.61 -19.35 -6.17
C PRO A 14 2.00 -18.78 -7.55
N SER A 15 2.93 -19.43 -8.22
CA SER A 15 3.29 -19.12 -9.62
C SER A 15 2.19 -19.46 -10.63
N THR A 16 1.19 -20.25 -10.23
CA THR A 16 -0.01 -20.45 -11.03
C THR A 16 -0.91 -19.22 -10.90
N LYS A 17 -1.31 -18.65 -12.03
CA LYS A 17 -2.19 -17.47 -12.06
C LYS A 17 -3.50 -17.76 -11.34
N VAL A 18 -3.82 -16.90 -10.38
CA VAL A 18 -5.12 -16.87 -9.68
C VAL A 18 -5.84 -15.60 -10.10
N THR A 19 -7.01 -15.75 -10.69
CA THR A 19 -7.80 -14.62 -11.19
C THR A 19 -9.06 -14.45 -10.34
N ILE A 20 -9.27 -13.22 -9.87
CA ILE A 20 -10.54 -12.76 -9.34
C ILE A 20 -11.31 -12.16 -10.52
N GLU A 21 -12.30 -12.90 -11.01
CA GLU A 21 -13.13 -12.50 -12.15
C GLU A 21 -14.40 -11.79 -11.71
N ASN A 22 -15.05 -11.10 -12.67
CA ASN A 22 -16.36 -10.49 -12.51
C ASN A 22 -16.44 -9.55 -11.29
N CYS A 23 -15.44 -8.69 -11.11
CA CYS A 23 -15.45 -7.69 -10.05
C CYS A 23 -16.69 -6.80 -10.18
N GLN A 24 -17.48 -6.74 -9.10
CA GLN A 24 -18.68 -5.91 -9.04
C GLN A 24 -18.33 -4.52 -8.48
N LYS A 25 -19.32 -3.62 -8.43
CA LYS A 25 -19.15 -2.31 -7.77
C LYS A 25 -18.74 -2.44 -6.30
N ILE A 26 -19.19 -3.50 -5.62
CA ILE A 26 -18.85 -3.82 -4.23
C ILE A 26 -18.45 -5.30 -4.20
N ASN A 27 -17.26 -5.59 -3.67
CA ASN A 27 -16.75 -6.95 -3.52
C ASN A 27 -16.36 -7.19 -2.06
N PHE A 28 -16.63 -8.40 -1.55
CA PHE A 28 -16.26 -8.82 -0.21
C PHE A 28 -15.32 -10.02 -0.29
N PHE A 29 -14.11 -9.87 0.27
CA PHE A 29 -13.11 -10.94 0.34
C PHE A 29 -12.89 -11.35 1.79
N TYR A 30 -13.13 -12.62 2.10
CA TYR A 30 -12.96 -13.20 3.43
C TYR A 30 -12.12 -14.49 3.37
N GLY A 31 -11.50 -14.85 4.49
CA GLY A 31 -10.63 -16.02 4.59
C GLY A 31 -9.74 -15.96 5.82
N ALA A 32 -9.04 -17.07 6.11
CA ALA A 32 -8.13 -17.18 7.26
C ALA A 32 -6.94 -16.21 7.19
N ASN A 33 -6.23 -16.02 8.32
CA ASN A 33 -4.98 -15.27 8.32
C ASN A 33 -3.97 -15.93 7.37
N GLY A 34 -3.25 -15.11 6.60
CA GLY A 34 -2.34 -15.61 5.56
C GLY A 34 -3.00 -16.03 4.24
N SER A 35 -4.33 -15.89 4.08
CA SER A 35 -5.03 -16.25 2.82
C SER A 35 -4.82 -15.26 1.66
N GLY A 36 -3.87 -14.32 1.74
CA GLY A 36 -3.57 -13.37 0.68
C GLY A 36 -4.43 -12.10 0.59
N LYS A 37 -5.41 -11.89 1.48
CA LYS A 37 -6.30 -10.70 1.46
C LYS A 37 -5.53 -9.37 1.41
N SER A 38 -4.55 -9.19 2.30
CA SER A 38 -3.75 -7.96 2.33
C SER A 38 -2.89 -7.80 1.09
N THR A 39 -2.46 -8.91 0.46
CA THR A 39 -1.70 -8.88 -0.79
C THR A 39 -2.50 -8.24 -1.93
N ILE A 40 -3.81 -8.52 -2.02
CA ILE A 40 -4.70 -7.87 -3.00
C ILE A 40 -4.64 -6.35 -2.84
N GLY A 41 -4.85 -5.86 -1.61
CA GLY A 41 -4.82 -4.42 -1.32
C GLY A 41 -3.45 -3.79 -1.61
N ASN A 42 -2.36 -4.47 -1.27
CA ASN A 42 -1.01 -3.96 -1.50
C ASN A 42 -0.64 -3.92 -2.99
N PHE A 43 -1.09 -4.91 -3.78
CA PHE A 43 -0.97 -4.88 -5.24
C PHE A 43 -1.75 -3.73 -5.85
N LEU A 44 -3.02 -3.54 -5.43
CA LEU A 44 -3.86 -2.46 -5.91
C LEU A 44 -3.30 -1.06 -5.58
N TYR A 45 -2.57 -0.93 -4.46
CA TYR A 45 -1.92 0.32 -4.08
C TYR A 45 -0.73 0.67 -4.99
N SER A 46 0.12 -0.31 -5.29
CA SER A 46 1.34 -0.10 -6.08
C SER A 46 1.51 -1.20 -7.15
N PRO A 47 0.68 -1.22 -8.20
CA PRO A 47 0.67 -2.30 -9.17
C PRO A 47 1.95 -2.41 -10.01
N THR A 48 2.77 -1.35 -10.03
CA THR A 48 4.02 -1.26 -10.80
C THR A 48 5.26 -1.70 -10.02
N GLU A 49 5.15 -2.10 -8.75
CA GLU A 49 6.30 -2.61 -7.99
C GLU A 49 6.83 -3.92 -8.61
N SER A 50 8.16 -4.11 -8.59
CA SER A 50 8.83 -5.25 -9.23
C SER A 50 8.31 -6.62 -8.78
N LYS A 51 7.86 -6.74 -7.53
CA LYS A 51 7.27 -7.95 -6.95
C LYS A 51 5.89 -8.32 -7.53
N TYR A 52 5.30 -7.46 -8.36
CA TYR A 52 4.00 -7.64 -9.00
C TYR A 52 4.10 -7.69 -10.53
N ASN A 53 5.29 -7.90 -11.08
CA ASN A 53 5.53 -8.01 -12.52
C ASN A 53 4.68 -9.08 -13.25
N GLU A 54 4.25 -10.13 -12.54
CA GLU A 54 3.37 -11.18 -13.06
C GLU A 54 1.89 -10.98 -12.71
N CYS A 55 1.56 -9.89 -12.02
CA CYS A 55 0.20 -9.52 -11.66
C CYS A 55 -0.38 -8.54 -12.68
N GLN A 56 -1.71 -8.53 -12.83
CA GLN A 56 -2.38 -7.67 -13.80
C GLN A 56 -3.75 -7.21 -13.29
N ILE A 57 -4.11 -5.97 -13.62
CA ILE A 57 -5.46 -5.42 -13.41
C ILE A 57 -6.09 -5.26 -14.79
N GLU A 58 -7.25 -5.86 -15.01
CA GLU A 58 -8.07 -5.58 -16.19
C GLU A 58 -9.11 -4.53 -15.84
N TRP A 59 -9.22 -3.50 -16.67
CA TRP A 59 -10.18 -2.42 -16.52
C TRP A 59 -11.31 -2.56 -17.53
N GLU A 60 -12.52 -2.21 -17.14
CA GLU A 60 -13.60 -2.04 -18.10
C GLU A 60 -13.24 -0.97 -19.12
N ARG A 61 -13.40 -1.30 -20.40
CA ARG A 61 -13.12 -0.40 -21.54
C ARG A 61 -11.67 0.12 -21.56
N ASP A 62 -10.74 -0.62 -20.96
CA ASP A 62 -9.32 -0.25 -20.90
C ASP A 62 -9.08 1.17 -20.38
N ALA A 63 -9.90 1.59 -19.40
CA ALA A 63 -9.85 2.90 -18.78
C ALA A 63 -9.41 2.80 -17.31
N PRO A 64 -8.10 2.86 -17.01
CA PRO A 64 -7.59 2.93 -15.65
C PRO A 64 -8.13 4.13 -14.88
N LEU A 65 -8.36 3.93 -13.59
CA LEU A 65 -8.76 4.96 -12.64
C LEU A 65 -7.77 5.01 -11.49
N ASP A 66 -7.74 6.13 -10.78
CA ASP A 66 -6.98 6.22 -9.54
C ASP A 66 -7.50 5.20 -8.52
N ILE A 67 -6.56 4.49 -7.89
CA ILE A 67 -6.86 3.49 -6.87
C ILE A 67 -6.53 4.07 -5.50
N LEU A 68 -7.54 4.10 -4.61
CA LEU A 68 -7.37 4.48 -3.22
C LEU A 68 -7.44 3.24 -2.33
N VAL A 69 -6.39 2.98 -1.56
CA VAL A 69 -6.30 1.81 -0.68
C VAL A 69 -6.19 2.25 0.79
N TYR A 70 -7.24 1.94 1.56
CA TYR A 70 -7.33 2.24 2.99
C TYR A 70 -6.97 1.02 3.85
N ASN A 71 -5.71 0.61 3.82
CA ASN A 71 -5.20 -0.54 4.58
C ASN A 71 -4.40 -0.10 5.82
N LYS A 72 -3.71 -1.04 6.48
CA LYS A 72 -2.82 -0.73 7.61
C LYS A 72 -1.70 0.23 7.22
N ASP A 73 -1.11 0.05 6.03
CA ASP A 73 0.00 0.88 5.55
C ASP A 73 -0.43 2.32 5.28
N PHE A 74 -1.66 2.53 4.79
CA PHE A 74 -2.26 3.86 4.68
C PHE A 74 -2.22 4.59 6.02
N ARG A 75 -2.66 3.93 7.10
CA ARG A 75 -2.61 4.53 8.45
C ARG A 75 -1.19 4.84 8.87
N VAL A 76 -0.24 3.93 8.66
CA VAL A 76 1.17 4.15 9.03
C VAL A 76 1.77 5.35 8.29
N ARG A 77 1.46 5.52 6.99
CA ARG A 77 1.97 6.63 6.18
C ARG A 77 1.33 7.98 6.51
N HIS A 78 0.07 7.97 6.95
CA HIS A 78 -0.71 9.21 7.10
C HIS A 78 -0.96 9.63 8.55
N ILE A 79 -0.73 8.73 9.51
CA ILE A 79 -1.03 8.94 10.92
C ILE A 79 0.21 8.59 11.72
N LYS A 80 0.85 9.64 12.27
CA LYS A 80 1.97 9.49 13.21
C LYS A 80 1.51 9.98 14.59
N GLU A 81 1.66 9.11 15.58
CA GLU A 81 1.51 9.46 17.00
C GLU A 81 2.90 9.76 17.56
N ASP A 82 3.32 11.02 17.52
CA ASP A 82 4.55 11.46 18.20
C ASP A 82 4.29 11.86 19.66
N ILE A 83 3.03 12.17 20.00
CA ILE A 83 2.58 12.52 21.36
C ILE A 83 1.27 11.77 21.61
N GLU A 84 1.14 11.13 22.77
CA GLU A 84 -0.07 10.39 23.15
C GLU A 84 -1.30 11.31 23.07
N GLY A 85 -2.24 10.98 22.18
CA GLY A 85 -3.46 11.78 21.94
C GLY A 85 -3.36 12.88 20.88
N ILE A 86 -2.21 13.10 20.23
CA ILE A 86 -2.05 14.03 19.11
C ILE A 86 -1.71 13.26 17.83
N PHE A 87 -2.54 13.47 16.80
CA PHE A 87 -2.39 12.83 15.50
C PHE A 87 -1.91 13.86 14.48
N THR A 88 -0.71 13.66 13.94
CA THR A 88 -0.28 14.38 12.74
C THR A 88 -0.88 13.69 11.52
N LEU A 89 -1.60 14.44 10.69
CA LEU A 89 -2.25 13.95 9.49
C LEU A 89 -1.49 14.39 8.24
N GLY A 90 -1.17 13.42 7.37
CA GLY A 90 -0.62 13.66 6.04
C GLY A 90 0.81 13.14 5.88
N GLU A 91 1.03 12.39 4.80
CA GLU A 91 2.31 11.76 4.47
C GLU A 91 3.42 12.80 4.26
N ASP A 92 3.12 13.90 3.55
CA ASP A 92 4.09 14.99 3.33
C ASP A 92 4.50 15.66 4.65
N THR A 93 3.53 15.92 5.54
CA THR A 93 3.80 16.52 6.85
C THR A 93 4.67 15.62 7.72
N ILE A 94 4.44 14.31 7.68
CA ILE A 94 5.26 13.33 8.40
C ILE A 94 6.69 13.30 7.83
N ASN A 95 6.84 13.28 6.51
CA ASN A 95 8.15 13.27 5.86
C ASN A 95 8.97 14.53 6.19
N ASP A 96 8.34 15.71 6.22
CA ASP A 96 8.99 16.97 6.58
C ASP A 96 9.47 16.98 8.04
N ILE A 97 8.64 16.48 8.95
CA ILE A 97 8.99 16.35 10.38
C ILE A 97 10.20 15.44 10.54
N ASP A 98 10.19 14.27 9.89
CA ASP A 98 11.29 13.30 9.97
C ASP A 98 12.59 13.85 9.37
N ALA A 99 12.52 14.61 8.27
CA ALA A 99 13.67 15.30 7.70
C ALA A 99 14.27 16.32 8.68
N LEU A 100 13.42 17.15 9.31
CA LEU A 100 13.85 18.14 10.30
C LEU A 100 14.51 17.48 11.52
N GLU A 101 13.97 16.36 12.02
CA GLU A 101 14.58 15.63 13.13
C GLU A 101 15.95 15.06 12.79
N ASN A 102 16.11 14.50 11.58
CA ASN A 102 17.36 13.92 11.13
C ASN A 102 18.45 14.99 10.96
N MET A 103 18.09 16.16 10.44
CA MET A 103 19.02 17.31 10.35
C MET A 103 19.48 17.74 11.75
N LYS A 104 18.56 17.89 12.72
CA LYS A 104 18.90 18.22 14.13
C LYS A 104 19.79 17.17 14.80
N LYS A 105 19.54 15.88 14.56
CA LYS A 105 20.39 14.79 15.08
C LYS A 105 21.80 14.85 14.50
N THR A 106 21.93 15.15 13.21
CA THR A 106 23.21 15.27 12.52
C THR A 106 24.02 16.45 13.03
N GLU A 107 23.38 17.62 13.18
CA GLU A 107 23.99 18.83 13.75
C GLU A 107 24.52 18.60 15.17
N LYS A 108 23.72 17.96 16.04
CA LYS A 108 24.16 17.57 17.39
C LYS A 108 25.35 16.60 17.39
N LYS A 109 25.48 15.76 16.37
CA LYS A 109 26.58 14.80 16.23
C LYS A 109 27.86 15.50 15.77
N TRP A 110 27.73 16.48 14.87
CA TRP A 110 28.83 17.31 14.38
C TRP A 110 29.40 18.22 15.46
N ASN A 111 28.54 18.86 16.27
CA ASN A 111 28.96 19.73 17.38
C ASN A 111 29.54 18.98 18.60
N LYS A 112 29.67 17.65 18.51
CA LYS A 112 30.20 16.79 19.58
C LYS A 112 31.60 16.23 19.26
N ILE A 113 32.13 16.53 18.07
CA ILE A 113 33.50 16.26 17.61
C ILE A 113 34.27 17.58 17.68
#